data_AF-A0A0E3R484-F1
#
_entry.id   AF-A0A0E3R484-F1
#
_cell.length_a   1.000
_cell.length_b   1.000
_cell.length_c   1.000
_cell.angle_alpha   90.00
_cell.angle_beta   90.00
_cell.angle_gamma   90.00
#
_symmetry.space_group_name_H-M   'P 1'
#
loop_
_entity.id
_entity.type
_entity.pdbx_description
1 polymer ?
#
loop_
_entity_poly.entity_id
_entity_poly.type
_entity_poly.pdbx_seq_one_letter_code
_entity_poly.pdbx_strand_id
1 'polypeptide(L)'
;MLLFGHIGITLGIFFVFSYIAPQLKTIIDKRYLVIGALLPDLIDKPLGLIVFASTISNGRMISHTLLFSITLFLIGLYFYNKRNDIVIITLASGSFFHLMEDQMWNTPKTLFWPLLGWSFPKDDISNGIAFLLMLFKESFTLNLSQGFSLERTFIPEIIGMAVVVIFTLNWLKNKLNKTVSKDEEIKIENAEKPTIETTVFYIIGFLVFGLLSVRAIIAL
;
A
#
# COMPACT_ATOMS: atom_id res chain seq x y z
N MET A 1 -7.19 -7.31 0.80
CA MET A 1 -7.62 -7.10 -0.61
C MET A 1 -6.74 -7.97 -1.50
N LEU A 2 -6.85 -7.88 -2.82
CA LEU A 2 -5.94 -8.56 -3.75
C LEU A 2 -4.93 -7.55 -4.32
N LEU A 3 -4.11 -8.00 -5.27
CA LEU A 3 -2.92 -7.28 -5.74
C LEU A 3 -3.25 -5.88 -6.28
N PHE A 4 -4.22 -5.75 -7.18
CA PHE A 4 -4.51 -4.48 -7.83
C PHE A 4 -5.27 -3.53 -6.93
N GLY A 5 -6.11 -4.05 -6.04
CA GLY A 5 -6.78 -3.29 -5.00
C GLY A 5 -5.75 -2.57 -4.14
N HIS A 6 -4.73 -3.27 -3.66
CA HIS A 6 -3.69 -2.66 -2.84
C HIS A 6 -2.92 -1.56 -3.55
N ILE A 7 -2.47 -1.84 -4.77
CA ILE A 7 -1.68 -0.88 -5.55
C ILE A 7 -2.54 0.33 -5.95
N GLY A 8 -3.71 0.06 -6.53
CA GLY A 8 -4.51 1.06 -7.20
C GLY A 8 -5.28 1.96 -6.23
N ILE A 9 -5.81 1.42 -5.13
CA ILE A 9 -6.49 2.27 -4.13
C ILE A 9 -5.49 3.18 -3.43
N THR A 10 -4.36 2.64 -2.98
CA THR A 10 -3.28 3.46 -2.40
C THR A 10 -2.84 4.57 -3.36
N LEU A 11 -2.61 4.26 -4.65
CA LEU A 11 -2.24 5.27 -5.66
C LEU A 11 -3.37 6.29 -5.93
N GLY A 12 -4.61 5.85 -5.95
CA GLY A 12 -5.78 6.70 -6.17
C GLY A 12 -5.95 7.71 -5.02
N ILE A 13 -5.84 7.25 -3.78
CA ILE A 13 -5.90 8.12 -2.60
C ILE A 13 -4.75 9.11 -2.60
N PHE A 14 -3.52 8.66 -2.90
CA PHE A 14 -2.37 9.55 -3.07
C PHE A 14 -2.65 10.63 -4.12
N PHE A 15 -3.19 10.25 -5.27
CA PHE A 15 -3.52 11.19 -6.33
C PHE A 15 -4.51 12.26 -5.87
N VAL A 16 -5.65 11.84 -5.31
CA VAL A 16 -6.70 12.74 -4.84
C VAL A 16 -6.20 13.64 -3.73
N PHE A 17 -5.51 13.10 -2.72
CA PHE A 17 -4.98 13.91 -1.63
C PHE A 17 -3.90 14.89 -2.11
N SER A 18 -3.04 14.47 -3.04
CA SER A 18 -2.01 15.33 -3.63
C SER A 18 -2.55 16.45 -4.51
N TYR A 19 -3.83 16.41 -4.87
CA TYR A 19 -4.52 17.53 -5.51
C TYR A 19 -4.88 18.62 -4.49
N ILE A 20 -5.32 18.21 -3.29
CA ILE A 20 -5.69 19.10 -2.18
C ILE A 20 -4.44 19.64 -1.47
N ALA A 21 -3.43 18.79 -1.30
CA ALA A 21 -2.16 19.09 -0.64
C ALA A 21 -0.97 18.76 -1.56
N PRO A 22 -0.62 19.65 -2.52
CA PRO A 22 0.44 19.40 -3.50
C PRO A 22 1.82 19.09 -2.91
N GLN A 23 2.09 19.59 -1.71
CA GLN A 23 3.33 19.35 -0.95
C GLN A 23 3.56 17.84 -0.69
N LEU A 24 2.50 17.02 -0.66
CA LEU A 24 2.66 15.57 -0.50
C LEU A 24 3.54 14.98 -1.62
N LYS A 25 3.55 15.57 -2.82
CA LYS A 25 4.37 15.09 -3.95
C LYS A 25 5.88 15.25 -3.73
N THR A 26 6.31 16.12 -2.81
CA THR A 26 7.73 16.27 -2.45
C THR A 26 8.15 15.34 -1.31
N ILE A 27 7.17 14.75 -0.61
CA ILE A 27 7.35 13.87 0.55
C ILE A 27 7.16 12.39 0.18
N ILE A 28 6.24 12.09 -0.74
CA ILE A 28 5.85 10.74 -1.11
C ILE A 28 6.20 10.46 -2.57
N ASP A 29 7.05 9.46 -2.78
CA ASP A 29 7.35 8.94 -4.12
C ASP A 29 6.42 7.76 -4.46
N LYS A 30 5.57 7.95 -5.47
CA LYS A 30 4.61 6.92 -5.90
C LYS A 30 5.21 5.53 -6.15
N ARG A 31 6.48 5.41 -6.56
CA ARG A 31 7.13 4.11 -6.82
C ARG A 31 7.32 3.33 -5.54
N TYR A 32 7.90 3.98 -4.53
CA TYR A 32 8.09 3.37 -3.23
C TYR A 32 6.76 3.24 -2.49
N LEU A 33 5.76 4.07 -2.79
CA LEU A 33 4.43 3.94 -2.21
C LEU A 33 3.78 2.63 -2.64
N VAL A 34 3.88 2.27 -3.93
CA VAL A 34 3.40 0.99 -4.48
C VAL A 34 4.12 -0.19 -3.83
N ILE A 35 5.44 -0.09 -3.66
CA ILE A 35 6.22 -1.14 -2.98
C ILE A 35 5.75 -1.26 -1.52
N GLY A 36 5.55 -0.14 -0.84
CA GLY A 36 5.05 -0.08 0.53
C GLY A 36 3.65 -0.71 0.68
N ALA A 37 2.75 -0.44 -0.28
CA ALA A 37 1.40 -0.99 -0.33
C ALA A 37 1.37 -2.51 -0.50
N LEU A 38 2.47 -3.13 -0.93
CA LEU A 38 2.62 -4.58 -1.02
C LEU A 38 3.57 -5.15 0.04
N LEU A 39 4.26 -4.29 0.78
CA LEU A 39 5.37 -4.68 1.65
C LEU A 39 4.96 -5.69 2.72
N PRO A 40 3.82 -5.55 3.43
CA PRO A 40 3.40 -6.54 4.40
C PRO A 40 3.20 -7.93 3.80
N ASP A 41 2.52 -7.99 2.66
CA ASP A 41 2.27 -9.21 1.90
C ASP A 41 3.54 -9.86 1.38
N LEU A 42 4.46 -9.05 0.83
CA LEU A 42 5.74 -9.53 0.28
C LEU A 42 6.63 -10.16 1.35
N ILE A 43 6.48 -9.76 2.62
CA ILE A 43 7.23 -10.34 3.74
C ILE A 43 6.46 -11.51 4.36
N ASP A 44 5.22 -11.27 4.79
CA ASP A 44 4.52 -12.22 5.65
C ASP A 44 4.00 -13.43 4.87
N LYS A 45 3.56 -13.28 3.61
CA LYS A 45 3.03 -14.43 2.85
C LYS A 45 4.11 -15.47 2.57
N PRO A 46 5.30 -15.14 2.03
CA PRO A 46 6.35 -16.15 1.84
C PRO A 46 6.82 -16.75 3.16
N LEU A 47 7.01 -15.92 4.20
CA LEU A 47 7.47 -16.41 5.48
C LEU A 47 6.45 -17.33 6.16
N GLY A 48 5.20 -16.92 6.25
CA GLY A 48 4.19 -17.65 6.99
C GLY A 48 3.58 -18.84 6.25
N LEU A 49 3.53 -18.81 4.92
CA LEU A 49 2.90 -19.85 4.10
C LEU A 49 3.88 -20.82 3.44
N ILE A 50 5.16 -20.44 3.30
CA ILE A 50 6.19 -21.31 2.70
C ILE A 50 7.23 -21.71 3.76
N VAL A 51 7.89 -20.74 4.38
CA VAL A 51 9.02 -21.01 5.30
C VAL A 51 8.54 -21.61 6.62
N PHE A 52 7.48 -21.05 7.20
CA PHE A 52 6.90 -21.43 8.48
C PHE A 52 5.51 -22.06 8.33
N ALA A 53 5.25 -22.71 7.19
CA ALA A 53 3.97 -23.34 6.87
C ALA A 53 3.53 -24.37 7.93
N SER A 54 4.47 -25.14 8.48
CA SER A 54 4.17 -26.18 9.48
C SER A 54 3.89 -25.64 10.88
N THR A 55 4.40 -24.44 11.21
CA THR A 55 4.35 -23.87 12.56
C THR A 55 3.35 -22.74 12.68
N ILE A 56 3.27 -21.84 11.70
CA ILE A 56 2.45 -20.62 11.73
C ILE A 56 1.27 -20.73 10.77
N SER A 57 1.52 -21.13 9.52
CA SER A 57 0.48 -21.27 8.48
C SER A 57 -0.45 -20.06 8.38
N ASN A 58 0.11 -18.85 8.32
CA ASN A 58 -0.67 -17.62 8.21
C ASN A 58 0.09 -16.57 7.39
N GLY A 59 -0.56 -15.94 6.41
CA GLY A 59 0.05 -14.90 5.57
C GLY A 59 0.07 -13.50 6.19
N ARG A 60 -0.45 -13.32 7.40
CA ARG A 60 -0.57 -12.04 8.13
C ARG A 60 0.11 -12.15 9.50
N MET A 61 1.38 -11.78 9.53
CA MET A 61 2.26 -11.93 10.69
C MET A 61 2.79 -10.56 11.14
N ILE A 62 4.12 -10.43 11.29
CA ILE A 62 4.79 -9.27 11.87
C ILE A 62 4.59 -8.02 11.01
N SER A 63 4.61 -8.16 9.69
CA SER A 63 4.53 -7.00 8.79
C SER A 63 3.12 -6.43 8.67
N HIS A 64 2.10 -7.20 9.08
CA HIS A 64 0.72 -6.76 9.22
C HIS A 64 0.40 -6.15 10.61
N THR A 65 1.40 -5.88 11.44
CA THR A 65 1.23 -5.26 12.76
C THR A 65 1.36 -3.74 12.68
N LEU A 66 0.68 -3.00 13.57
CA LEU A 66 0.93 -1.56 13.73
C LEU A 66 2.38 -1.30 14.16
N LEU A 67 2.95 -2.20 14.96
CA LEU A 67 4.33 -2.09 15.42
C LEU A 67 5.29 -2.01 14.24
N PHE A 68 5.11 -2.84 13.21
CA PHE A 68 5.93 -2.81 12.01
C PHE A 68 5.80 -1.47 11.28
N SER A 69 4.59 -1.02 10.97
CA SER A 69 4.37 0.24 10.24
C SER A 69 4.86 1.47 11.02
N ILE A 70 4.65 1.51 12.35
CA ILE A 70 5.17 2.58 13.23
C ILE A 70 6.69 2.55 13.25
N THR A 71 7.30 1.38 13.37
CA THR A 71 8.77 1.25 13.39
C THR A 71 9.37 1.74 12.06
N LEU A 72 8.79 1.33 10.93
CA LEU A 72 9.14 1.83 9.61
C LEU A 72 9.00 3.36 9.51
N PHE A 73 7.91 3.91 10.04
CA PHE A 73 7.69 5.36 10.04
C PHE A 73 8.74 6.10 10.87
N LEU A 74 9.06 5.62 12.08
CA LEU A 74 10.08 6.23 12.94
C LEU A 74 11.48 6.17 12.32
N ILE A 75 11.83 5.03 11.73
CA ILE A 75 13.09 4.88 10.95
C ILE A 75 13.08 5.86 9.77
N GLY A 76 11.96 5.95 9.05
CA GLY A 76 11.81 6.88 7.93
C GLY A 76 11.95 8.33 8.34
N LEU A 77 11.36 8.72 9.47
CA LEU A 77 11.48 10.07 10.02
C LEU A 77 12.91 10.41 10.41
N TYR A 78 13.62 9.46 11.01
CA TYR A 78 15.04 9.60 11.35
C TYR A 78 15.90 9.84 10.10
N PHE A 79 15.74 9.03 9.05
CA PHE A 79 16.49 9.17 7.80
C PHE A 79 16.07 10.41 7.00
N TYR A 80 14.80 10.78 7.04
CA TYR A 80 14.31 12.02 6.46
C TYR A 80 15.01 13.23 7.08
N ASN A 81 15.07 13.31 8.42
CA ASN A 81 15.77 14.38 9.13
C ASN A 81 17.29 14.41 8.80
N LYS A 82 17.93 13.24 8.78
CA LYS A 82 19.39 13.16 8.64
C LYS A 82 19.89 13.30 7.21
N ARG A 83 19.13 12.83 6.22
CA ARG A 83 19.59 12.66 4.84
C ARG A 83 18.60 13.17 3.79
N ASN A 84 17.47 13.74 4.20
CA ASN A 84 16.36 14.09 3.31
C ASN A 84 15.86 12.90 2.49
N ASP A 85 15.97 11.69 3.05
CA ASP A 85 15.54 10.45 2.41
C ASP A 85 14.04 10.23 2.64
N ILE A 86 13.28 10.24 1.55
CA ILE A 86 11.82 10.04 1.55
C ILE A 86 11.43 8.57 1.34
N VAL A 87 12.36 7.68 1.02
CA VAL A 87 12.07 6.31 0.60
C VAL A 87 11.39 5.55 1.73
N ILE A 88 11.99 5.54 2.91
CA ILE A 88 11.50 4.74 4.04
C ILE A 88 10.17 5.30 4.57
N ILE A 89 10.01 6.62 4.64
CA ILE A 89 8.76 7.23 5.09
C ILE A 89 7.61 6.97 4.09
N THR A 90 7.95 6.88 2.80
CA THR A 90 7.03 6.49 1.75
C THR A 90 6.64 5.01 1.87
N LEU A 91 7.61 4.11 2.10
CA LEU A 91 7.34 2.68 2.34
C LEU A 91 6.46 2.47 3.57
N ALA A 92 6.72 3.22 4.64
CA ALA A 92 5.91 3.21 5.85
C ALA A 92 4.47 3.64 5.57
N SER A 93 4.29 4.71 4.79
CA SER A 93 2.96 5.20 4.40
C SER A 93 2.21 4.14 3.60
N GLY A 94 2.84 3.52 2.60
CA GLY A 94 2.23 2.42 1.83
C GLY A 94 1.90 1.21 2.71
N SER A 95 2.78 0.83 3.63
CA SER A 95 2.51 -0.26 4.58
C SER A 95 1.30 0.05 5.46
N PHE A 96 1.16 1.29 5.94
CA PHE A 96 -0.04 1.71 6.67
C PHE A 96 -1.32 1.57 5.83
N PHE A 97 -1.29 1.98 4.55
CA PHE A 97 -2.41 1.79 3.64
C PHE A 97 -2.78 0.32 3.49
N HIS A 98 -1.78 -0.56 3.36
CA HIS A 98 -2.01 -1.99 3.29
C HIS A 98 -2.79 -2.50 4.51
N LEU A 99 -2.39 -2.10 5.74
CA LEU A 99 -3.12 -2.47 6.96
C LEU A 99 -4.58 -1.98 6.95
N MET A 100 -4.83 -0.78 6.41
CA MET A 100 -6.18 -0.22 6.30
C MET A 100 -7.03 -1.00 5.28
N GLU A 101 -6.46 -1.27 4.11
CA GLU A 101 -7.10 -2.00 3.01
C GLU A 101 -7.40 -3.46 3.39
N ASP A 102 -6.55 -4.06 4.22
CA ASP A 102 -6.80 -5.39 4.80
C ASP A 102 -7.75 -5.38 5.99
N GLN A 103 -8.21 -4.19 6.42
CA GLN A 103 -9.08 -3.98 7.55
C GLN A 103 -8.55 -4.67 8.80
N MET A 104 -7.26 -4.51 9.08
CA MET A 104 -6.59 -5.22 10.16
C MET A 104 -7.19 -4.94 11.55
N TRP A 105 -8.04 -3.92 11.70
CA TRP A 105 -8.88 -3.72 12.89
C TRP A 105 -9.84 -4.89 13.18
N ASN A 106 -10.19 -5.71 12.17
CA ASN A 106 -10.97 -6.93 12.34
C ASN A 106 -10.15 -8.11 12.87
N THR A 107 -8.82 -8.00 12.89
CA THR A 107 -7.87 -9.00 13.43
C THR A 107 -6.98 -8.35 14.50
N PRO A 108 -7.57 -7.81 15.60
CA PRO A 108 -6.87 -6.97 16.56
C PRO A 108 -5.67 -7.66 17.20
N LYS A 109 -5.72 -8.99 17.39
CA LYS A 109 -4.60 -9.77 17.91
C LYS A 109 -3.34 -9.64 17.06
N THR A 110 -3.48 -9.67 15.73
CA THR A 110 -2.37 -9.43 14.81
C THR A 110 -2.04 -7.94 14.76
N LEU A 111 -3.04 -7.07 14.59
CA LEU A 111 -2.81 -5.61 14.48
C LEU A 111 -2.00 -5.04 15.64
N PHE A 112 -2.31 -5.45 16.88
CA PHE A 112 -1.66 -4.97 18.10
C PHE A 112 -0.62 -5.94 18.65
N TRP A 113 -0.19 -6.95 17.89
CA TRP A 113 0.91 -7.82 18.32
C TRP A 113 2.16 -6.99 18.62
N PRO A 114 2.89 -7.26 19.74
CA PRO A 114 2.72 -8.37 20.70
C PRO A 114 1.83 -8.05 21.92
N LEU A 115 1.17 -6.88 21.97
CA LEU A 115 0.42 -6.41 23.14
C LEU A 115 -0.78 -7.31 23.49
N LEU A 116 -1.40 -7.95 22.49
CA LEU A 116 -2.54 -8.85 22.66
C LEU A 116 -2.15 -10.34 22.58
N GLY A 117 -0.88 -10.65 22.83
CA GLY A 117 -0.33 -11.99 22.88
C GLY A 117 0.79 -12.23 21.88
N TRP A 118 1.49 -13.34 22.07
CA TRP A 118 2.73 -13.65 21.35
C TRP A 118 2.53 -14.48 20.08
N SER A 119 1.36 -15.10 19.90
CA SER A 119 1.06 -15.97 18.77
C SER A 119 0.16 -15.31 17.72
N PHE A 120 0.45 -15.59 16.45
CA PHE A 120 -0.44 -15.27 15.34
C PHE A 120 -1.55 -16.34 15.22
N PRO A 121 -2.75 -15.98 14.71
CA PRO A 121 -3.76 -16.96 14.33
C PRO A 121 -3.18 -17.96 13.31
N LYS A 122 -3.71 -19.19 13.28
CA LYS A 122 -3.34 -20.17 12.25
C LYS A 122 -4.49 -20.31 11.28
N ASP A 123 -4.18 -20.30 9.99
CA ASP A 123 -5.14 -20.60 8.94
C ASP A 123 -5.02 -22.09 8.54
N ASP A 124 -6.13 -22.69 8.12
CA ASP A 124 -6.15 -24.07 7.63
C ASP A 124 -5.68 -24.14 6.16
N ILE A 125 -4.40 -23.80 5.94
CA ILE A 125 -3.76 -23.79 4.64
C ILE A 125 -2.83 -24.99 4.53
N SER A 126 -3.26 -26.00 3.78
CA SER A 126 -2.48 -27.23 3.58
C SER A 126 -1.32 -27.07 2.59
N ASN A 127 -1.45 -26.16 1.62
CA ASN A 127 -0.42 -25.88 0.62
C ASN A 127 -0.31 -24.38 0.35
N GLY A 128 0.67 -23.73 0.99
CA GLY A 128 0.88 -22.29 0.87
C GLY A 128 1.23 -21.83 -0.55
N ILE A 129 1.96 -22.63 -1.34
CA ILE A 129 2.27 -22.28 -2.74
C ILE A 129 1.00 -22.27 -3.58
N ALA A 130 0.17 -23.31 -3.45
CA ALA A 130 -1.11 -23.38 -4.16
C ALA A 130 -2.02 -22.21 -3.76
N PHE A 131 -2.06 -21.86 -2.47
CA PHE A 131 -2.80 -20.71 -1.98
C PHE A 131 -2.29 -19.39 -2.55
N LEU A 132 -0.97 -19.19 -2.62
CA LEU A 132 -0.39 -17.97 -3.22
C LEU A 132 -0.68 -17.88 -4.71
N LEU A 133 -0.58 -18.99 -5.44
CA LEU A 133 -0.95 -19.05 -6.87
C LEU A 133 -2.43 -18.78 -7.08
N MET A 134 -3.29 -19.26 -6.19
CA MET A 134 -4.71 -18.95 -6.20
C MET A 134 -4.94 -17.45 -6.00
N LEU A 135 -4.38 -16.82 -4.96
CA LEU A 135 -4.51 -15.37 -4.74
C LEU A 135 -4.02 -14.54 -5.93
N PHE A 136 -2.88 -14.94 -6.51
CA PHE A 136 -2.35 -14.30 -7.70
C PHE A 136 -3.31 -14.45 -8.87
N LYS A 137 -3.79 -15.66 -9.16
CA LYS A 137 -4.77 -15.92 -10.22
C LYS A 137 -6.05 -15.09 -10.02
N GLU A 138 -6.59 -15.05 -8.81
CA GLU A 138 -7.80 -14.30 -8.48
C GLU A 138 -7.65 -12.81 -8.73
N SER A 139 -6.43 -12.26 -8.61
CA SER A 139 -6.16 -10.86 -8.93
C SER A 139 -6.35 -10.53 -10.43
N PHE A 140 -6.29 -11.54 -11.32
CA PHE A 140 -6.46 -11.36 -12.77
C PHE A 140 -7.80 -11.89 -13.30
N THR A 141 -8.57 -12.61 -12.49
CA THR A 141 -9.86 -13.15 -12.92
C THR A 141 -10.99 -12.22 -12.53
N LEU A 142 -11.55 -11.53 -13.53
CA LEU A 142 -12.78 -10.76 -13.38
C LEU A 142 -13.99 -11.71 -13.37
N ASN A 143 -14.24 -12.38 -12.24
CA ASN A 143 -15.39 -13.25 -12.07
C ASN A 143 -16.68 -12.43 -11.86
N LEU A 144 -17.21 -11.88 -12.95
CA LEU A 144 -18.50 -11.16 -12.99
C LEU A 144 -19.71 -12.06 -12.66
N SER A 145 -19.54 -13.39 -12.63
CA SER A 145 -20.63 -14.37 -12.50
C SER A 145 -20.87 -14.91 -11.08
N GLN A 146 -19.97 -14.63 -10.12
CA GLN A 146 -20.12 -15.11 -8.73
C GLN A 146 -20.75 -13.99 -7.88
N GLY A 147 -22.09 -13.94 -7.87
CA GLY A 147 -22.85 -12.88 -7.18
C GLY A 147 -22.59 -12.76 -5.68
N PHE A 148 -22.83 -11.56 -5.13
CA PHE A 148 -22.91 -11.05 -3.74
C PHE A 148 -21.88 -11.51 -2.67
N SER A 149 -21.35 -12.73 -2.67
CA SER A 149 -20.46 -13.26 -1.62
C SER A 149 -18.96 -12.97 -1.83
N LEU A 150 -18.55 -12.59 -3.05
CA LEU A 150 -17.20 -12.10 -3.40
C LEU A 150 -17.11 -10.56 -3.57
N GLU A 151 -18.21 -9.84 -3.32
CA GLU A 151 -18.30 -8.38 -3.57
C GLU A 151 -17.22 -7.57 -2.86
N ARG A 152 -16.89 -7.92 -1.60
CA ARG A 152 -15.99 -7.12 -0.76
C ARG A 152 -14.55 -7.05 -1.27
N THR A 153 -14.09 -8.03 -2.04
CA THR A 153 -12.77 -7.98 -2.68
C THR A 153 -12.84 -7.52 -4.13
N PHE A 154 -13.99 -7.75 -4.79
CA PHE A 154 -14.19 -7.42 -6.20
C PHE A 154 -14.18 -5.91 -6.47
N ILE A 155 -14.98 -5.13 -5.72
CA ILE A 155 -15.08 -3.68 -5.95
C ILE A 155 -13.72 -2.99 -5.78
N PRO A 156 -12.98 -3.23 -4.67
CA PRO A 156 -11.64 -2.65 -4.51
C PRO A 156 -10.67 -3.07 -5.62
N GLU A 157 -10.73 -4.31 -6.09
CA GLU A 157 -9.85 -4.83 -7.14
C GLU A 157 -10.12 -4.16 -8.49
N ILE A 158 -11.39 -4.04 -8.90
CA ILE A 158 -11.78 -3.37 -10.15
C ILE A 158 -11.37 -1.89 -10.14
N ILE A 159 -11.66 -1.18 -9.05
CA ILE A 159 -11.25 0.21 -8.88
C ILE A 159 -9.72 0.30 -8.95
N GLY A 160 -9.03 -0.60 -8.25
CA GLY A 160 -7.58 -0.67 -8.25
C GLY A 160 -6.99 -0.86 -9.64
N MET A 161 -7.50 -1.84 -10.40
CA MET A 161 -7.10 -2.10 -11.79
C MET A 161 -7.33 -0.88 -12.68
N ALA A 162 -8.50 -0.22 -12.58
CA ALA A 162 -8.80 0.97 -13.35
C ALA A 162 -7.79 2.10 -13.07
N VAL A 163 -7.45 2.34 -11.80
CA VAL A 163 -6.43 3.34 -11.42
C VAL A 163 -5.07 2.97 -11.99
N VAL A 164 -4.63 1.71 -11.87
CA VAL A 164 -3.34 1.26 -12.44
C VAL A 164 -3.29 1.47 -13.95
N VAL A 165 -4.37 1.16 -14.67
CA VAL A 165 -4.47 1.39 -16.12
C VAL A 165 -4.35 2.87 -16.45
N ILE A 166 -5.09 3.74 -15.75
CA ILE A 166 -5.03 5.21 -15.96
C ILE A 166 -3.60 5.73 -15.75
N PHE A 167 -2.95 5.33 -14.66
CA PHE A 167 -1.57 5.74 -14.38
C PHE A 167 -0.57 5.24 -15.43
N THR A 168 -0.76 4.00 -15.91
CA THR A 168 0.09 3.38 -16.93
C THR A 168 -0.07 4.09 -18.28
N LEU A 169 -1.30 4.34 -18.71
CA LEU A 169 -1.60 5.08 -19.95
C LEU A 169 -1.06 6.50 -19.91
N ASN A 170 -1.23 7.21 -18.78
CA ASN A 170 -0.66 8.54 -18.59
C ASN A 170 0.87 8.53 -18.66
N TRP A 171 1.51 7.51 -18.08
CA TRP A 171 2.96 7.35 -18.18
C TRP A 171 3.42 7.08 -19.61
N LEU A 172 2.74 6.18 -20.35
CA LEU A 172 3.04 5.89 -21.75
C LEU A 172 2.88 7.13 -22.63
N LYS A 173 1.76 7.87 -22.50
CA LYS A 173 1.50 9.11 -23.23
C LYS A 173 2.62 10.14 -22.98
N ASN A 174 2.99 10.35 -21.72
CA ASN A 174 4.04 11.30 -21.36
C ASN A 174 5.42 10.87 -21.87
N LYS A 175 5.71 9.56 -21.89
CA LYS A 175 6.96 9.02 -22.44
C LYS A 175 7.04 9.24 -23.95
N LEU A 176 5.95 9.00 -24.67
CA LEU A 176 5.83 9.24 -26.11
C LEU A 176 5.96 10.73 -26.45
N ASN A 177 5.31 11.61 -25.69
CA ASN A 177 5.41 13.06 -25.91
C ASN A 177 6.82 13.58 -25.64
N LYS A 178 7.50 13.09 -24.59
CA LYS A 178 8.91 13.45 -24.30
C LYS A 178 9.91 12.94 -25.34
N THR A 179 9.61 11.86 -26.04
CA THR A 179 10.43 11.42 -27.19
C THR A 179 10.22 12.30 -28.42
N VAL A 180 9.11 13.02 -28.53
CA VAL A 180 8.81 13.98 -29.60
C VAL A 180 9.33 15.39 -29.29
N SER A 181 9.32 15.81 -28.02
CA SER A 181 9.73 17.15 -27.56
C SER A 181 11.19 17.22 -27.07
N LYS A 182 12.10 16.42 -27.63
CA LYS A 182 13.48 16.30 -27.11
C LYS A 182 14.36 17.54 -27.36
N ASP A 183 13.83 18.54 -28.06
CA ASP A 183 14.36 19.89 -28.15
C ASP A 183 13.41 20.82 -27.39
N GLU A 184 13.63 21.00 -26.08
CA GLU A 184 13.42 22.26 -25.34
C GLU A 184 13.44 22.03 -23.82
N GLU A 185 14.50 22.62 -23.26
CA GLU A 185 14.75 23.09 -21.91
C GLU A 185 14.33 22.36 -20.62
N ILE A 186 15.38 22.25 -19.81
CA ILE A 186 15.42 22.17 -18.35
C ILE A 186 14.81 23.45 -17.74
N LYS A 187 13.95 23.28 -16.74
CA LYS A 187 13.93 24.09 -15.51
C LYS A 187 13.15 23.31 -14.44
N ILE A 188 13.88 22.73 -13.49
CA ILE A 188 13.28 22.18 -12.27
C ILE A 188 13.26 23.32 -11.26
N GLU A 189 12.04 23.75 -10.95
CA GLU A 189 11.74 24.70 -9.89
C GLU A 189 12.19 24.10 -8.55
N ASN A 190 13.08 24.80 -7.85
CA ASN A 190 13.53 24.42 -6.50
C ASN A 190 12.40 24.72 -5.51
N ALA A 191 11.43 23.81 -5.40
CA ALA A 191 10.47 23.83 -4.30
C ALA A 191 11.23 23.57 -2.99
N GLU A 192 11.16 24.52 -2.06
CA GLU A 192 11.76 24.40 -0.74
C GLU A 192 11.14 23.21 0.01
N LYS A 193 11.98 22.33 0.55
CA LYS A 193 11.52 21.09 1.20
C LYS A 193 10.84 21.41 2.54
N PRO A 194 9.72 20.74 2.86
CA PRO A 194 8.98 21.00 4.09
C PRO A 194 9.81 20.61 5.33
N THR A 195 9.56 21.31 6.45
CA THR A 195 10.14 20.95 7.75
C THR A 195 9.63 19.58 8.21
N ILE A 196 10.29 18.97 9.21
CA ILE A 196 9.87 17.68 9.76
C ILE A 196 8.44 17.72 10.30
N GLU A 197 8.09 18.77 11.05
CA GLU A 197 6.75 18.97 11.59
C GLU A 197 5.70 19.05 10.47
N THR A 198 6.02 19.80 9.41
CA THR A 198 5.18 19.92 8.22
C THR A 198 5.02 18.59 7.52
N THR A 199 6.11 17.82 7.36
CA THR A 199 6.11 16.48 6.77
C THR A 199 5.24 15.52 7.57
N VAL A 200 5.37 15.50 8.90
CA VAL A 200 4.53 14.68 9.79
C VAL A 200 3.07 15.09 9.66
N PHE A 201 2.76 16.39 9.63
CA PHE A 201 1.39 16.89 9.45
C PHE A 201 0.77 16.41 8.13
N TYR A 202 1.48 16.54 7.00
CA TYR A 202 0.98 16.06 5.71
C TYR A 202 0.79 14.55 5.68
N ILE A 203 1.69 13.77 6.29
CA ILE A 203 1.55 12.32 6.35
C ILE A 203 0.37 11.92 7.23
N ILE A 204 0.17 12.53 8.39
CA ILE A 204 -0.99 12.26 9.24
C ILE A 204 -2.28 12.59 8.47
N GLY A 205 -2.36 13.77 7.84
CA GLY A 205 -3.51 14.14 7.01
C GLY A 205 -3.77 13.14 5.89
N PHE A 206 -2.72 12.69 5.21
CA PHE A 206 -2.79 11.70 4.15
C PHE A 206 -3.31 10.34 4.64
N LEU A 207 -2.80 9.86 5.78
CA LEU A 207 -3.21 8.59 6.39
C LEU A 207 -4.65 8.64 6.92
N VAL A 208 -5.07 9.76 7.52
CA VAL A 208 -6.45 9.94 8.01
C VAL A 208 -7.43 10.00 6.85
N PHE A 209 -7.13 10.80 5.82
CA PHE A 209 -7.93 10.83 4.59
C PHE A 209 -8.00 9.44 3.94
N GLY A 210 -6.87 8.74 3.93
CA GLY A 210 -6.77 7.37 3.46
C GLY A 210 -7.69 6.40 4.20
N LEU A 211 -7.65 6.39 5.53
CA LEU A 211 -8.49 5.54 6.36
C LEU A 211 -9.98 5.77 6.09
N LEU A 212 -10.40 7.04 5.97
CA LEU A 212 -11.80 7.39 5.64
C LEU A 212 -12.18 6.92 4.23
N SER A 213 -11.29 7.10 3.26
CA SER A 213 -11.51 6.69 1.87
C SER A 213 -11.62 5.17 1.74
N VAL A 214 -10.71 4.43 2.37
CA VAL A 214 -10.73 2.96 2.40
C VAL A 214 -12.03 2.45 3.05
N ARG A 215 -12.45 3.05 4.17
CA ARG A 215 -13.72 2.70 4.81
C ARG A 215 -14.92 2.94 3.91
N ALA A 216 -14.93 4.06 3.18
CA ALA A 216 -16.00 4.35 2.23
C ALA A 216 -16.03 3.34 1.08
N ILE A 217 -14.88 3.00 0.49
CA ILE A 217 -14.78 2.04 -0.61
C ILE A 217 -15.24 0.64 -0.18
N ILE A 218 -14.87 0.21 1.02
CA ILE A 218 -15.23 -1.11 1.54
C ILE A 218 -16.71 -1.22 1.92
N ALA A 219 -17.38 -0.09 2.15
CA ALA A 219 -18.80 -0.02 2.44
C ALA A 219 -19.70 -0.02 1.18
N LEU A 220 -19.10 0.11 -0.02
CA LEU A 220 -19.76 -0.06 -1.32
C LEU A 220 -19.97 -1.53 -1.64
#